data_AF-A0A9P5Y4W7-F1
#
_entry.id   AF-A0A9P5Y4W7-F1
#
_cell.length_a   1.000
_cell.length_b   1.000
_cell.length_c   1.000
_cell.angle_alpha   90.00
_cell.angle_beta   90.00
_cell.angle_gamma   90.00
#
_symmetry.space_group_name_H-M   'P 1'
#
loop_
_entity.id
_entity.type
_entity.pdbx_description
1 polymer ?
#
loop_
_entity_poly.entity_id
_entity_poly.type
_entity_poly.pdbx_seq_one_letter_code
_entity_poly.pdbx_strand_id
1 'polypeptide(L)'
;MTPSGQYVDGHERKDVVDYRQKVFLPAWMSLNERTRKWKAGHEEGGKWKAGTMEEEEDTQAEPRNRRVVVWFHDESMFYANDRRKLRWVHKGENAVPRPKGEGASLMVADFVSADYGWLRTPDRTEEARIIFKAGIN
;
A
#
# COMPACT_ATOMS: atom_id res chain seq x y z
N MET A 1 13.38 12.66 -31.23
CA MET A 1 13.16 12.33 -29.79
C MET A 1 13.87 11.02 -29.53
N THR A 2 14.93 11.04 -28.74
CA THR A 2 15.56 9.81 -28.22
C THR A 2 14.58 9.16 -27.24
N PRO A 3 14.26 7.87 -27.37
CA PRO A 3 13.41 7.18 -26.40
C PRO A 3 14.05 7.29 -25.02
N SER A 4 13.34 7.85 -24.04
CA SER A 4 13.72 7.72 -22.63
C SER A 4 13.55 6.26 -22.22
N GLY A 5 14.53 5.69 -21.52
CA GLY A 5 14.54 4.28 -21.14
C GLY A 5 13.22 3.82 -20.51
N GLN A 6 12.70 2.70 -21.00
CA GLN A 6 11.52 2.06 -20.45
C GLN A 6 11.90 1.32 -19.17
N TYR A 7 11.18 1.57 -18.07
CA TYR A 7 11.31 0.75 -16.87
C TYR A 7 10.68 -0.60 -17.16
N VAL A 8 11.49 -1.66 -17.19
CA VAL A 8 11.01 -3.03 -17.28
C VAL A 8 10.84 -3.53 -15.86
N ASP A 9 9.61 -3.90 -15.49
CA ASP A 9 9.35 -4.49 -14.19
C ASP A 9 10.18 -5.78 -14.06
N GLY A 10 11.14 -5.77 -13.14
CA GLY A 10 12.03 -6.89 -12.88
C GLY A 10 11.36 -8.05 -12.13
N HIS A 11 10.06 -7.95 -11.85
CA HIS A 11 9.28 -8.97 -11.16
C HIS A 11 9.25 -10.32 -11.88
N GLU A 12 9.39 -10.31 -13.21
CA GLU A 12 9.40 -11.53 -14.03
C GLU A 12 10.79 -12.18 -14.18
N ARG A 13 11.86 -11.56 -13.64
CA ARG A 13 13.20 -12.15 -13.73
C ARG A 13 13.23 -13.50 -13.01
N LYS A 14 13.91 -14.48 -13.62
CA LYS A 14 13.93 -15.87 -13.16
C LYS A 14 14.34 -16.00 -11.68
N ASP A 15 15.38 -15.28 -11.27
CA ASP A 15 15.89 -15.28 -9.89
C ASP A 15 14.85 -14.71 -8.89
N VAL A 16 14.17 -13.62 -9.27
CA VAL A 16 13.09 -13.01 -8.48
C VAL A 16 11.92 -13.98 -8.33
N VAL A 17 11.50 -14.60 -9.43
CA VAL A 17 10.41 -15.59 -9.43
C VAL A 17 10.80 -16.82 -8.61
N ASP A 18 12.01 -17.34 -8.80
CA ASP A 18 12.52 -18.49 -8.05
C ASP A 18 12.53 -18.21 -6.55
N TYR A 19 13.03 -17.05 -6.11
CA TYR A 19 13.00 -16.64 -4.70
C TYR A 19 11.56 -16.50 -4.19
N ARG A 20 10.68 -15.82 -4.95
CA ARG A 20 9.28 -15.63 -4.58
C ARG A 20 8.59 -16.97 -4.32
N GLN A 21 8.75 -17.92 -5.25
CA GLN A 21 8.07 -19.22 -5.19
C GLN A 21 8.68 -20.17 -4.16
N LYS A 22 10.01 -20.22 -4.05
CA LYS A 22 10.71 -21.23 -3.25
C LYS A 22 11.00 -20.78 -1.81
N VAL A 23 11.06 -19.47 -1.55
CA VAL A 23 11.45 -18.92 -0.24
C VAL A 23 10.35 -18.07 0.35
N PHE A 24 9.95 -17.00 -0.34
CA PHE A 24 9.04 -16.00 0.23
C PHE A 24 7.65 -16.57 0.50
N LEU A 25 7.00 -17.17 -0.49
CA LEU A 25 5.64 -17.69 -0.35
C LEU A 25 5.52 -18.81 0.70
N PRO A 26 6.43 -19.81 0.75
CA PRO A 26 6.40 -20.81 1.82
C PRO A 26 6.59 -20.21 3.22
N ALA A 27 7.51 -19.25 3.38
CA ALA A 27 7.71 -18.56 4.65
C ALA A 27 6.46 -17.75 5.06
N TRP A 28 5.84 -17.07 4.09
CA TRP A 28 4.61 -16.33 4.31
C TRP A 28 3.46 -17.25 4.73
N MET A 29 3.29 -18.41 4.08
CA MET A 29 2.26 -19.38 4.45
C MET A 29 2.42 -19.85 5.90
N SER A 30 3.66 -20.18 6.32
CA SER A 30 3.94 -20.58 7.70
C SER A 30 3.59 -19.50 8.73
N LEU A 31 3.80 -18.22 8.40
CA LEU A 31 3.37 -17.10 9.24
C LEU A 31 1.85 -16.95 9.21
N ASN A 32 1.23 -17.05 8.03
CA ASN A 32 -0.20 -16.85 7.80
C ASN A 32 -1.10 -17.87 8.52
N GLU A 33 -0.57 -19.04 8.86
CA GLU A 33 -1.30 -19.99 9.70
C GLU A 33 -1.44 -19.53 11.17
N ARG A 34 -0.76 -18.46 11.59
CA ARG A 34 -0.84 -17.86 12.93
C ARG A 34 -1.32 -16.41 12.91
N THR A 35 -1.68 -15.87 11.75
CA THR A 35 -2.25 -14.53 11.62
C THR A 35 -3.75 -14.55 11.86
N ARG A 36 -4.33 -13.38 12.15
CA ARG A 36 -5.78 -13.23 12.15
C ARG A 36 -6.34 -13.47 10.76
N LYS A 37 -7.40 -14.28 10.68
CA LYS A 37 -8.19 -14.48 9.46
C LYS A 37 -9.54 -13.79 9.62
N TRP A 38 -10.02 -13.25 8.51
CA TRP A 38 -11.28 -12.52 8.45
C TRP A 38 -12.15 -13.15 7.37
N LYS A 39 -13.39 -13.50 7.73
CA LYS A 39 -14.45 -13.81 6.79
C LYS A 39 -15.04 -12.51 6.27
N ALA A 40 -15.29 -12.48 4.95
CA ALA A 40 -16.17 -11.47 4.41
C ALA A 40 -17.58 -11.71 4.99
N GLY A 41 -18.22 -10.65 5.49
CA GLY A 41 -19.56 -10.74 6.06
C GLY A 41 -20.58 -11.25 5.05
N HIS A 42 -21.65 -11.85 5.57
CA HIS A 42 -22.67 -12.54 4.79
C HIS A 42 -23.13 -11.72 3.58
N GLU A 43 -23.06 -12.33 2.40
CA GLU A 43 -23.58 -11.76 1.17
C GLU A 43 -25.12 -11.75 1.26
N GLU A 44 -25.72 -10.57 1.31
CA GLU A 44 -27.17 -10.40 1.22
C GLU A 44 -27.47 -9.70 -0.11
N GLY A 45 -27.93 -10.47 -1.11
CA GLY A 45 -28.35 -9.93 -2.40
C GLY A 45 -27.23 -9.45 -3.34
N GLY A 46 -26.05 -10.07 -3.32
CA GLY A 46 -25.01 -9.80 -4.32
C GLY A 46 -24.10 -8.60 -4.03
N LYS A 47 -24.18 -8.00 -2.83
CA LYS A 47 -23.44 -6.80 -2.46
C LYS A 47 -22.65 -7.00 -1.17
N TRP A 48 -21.33 -6.78 -1.26
CA TRP A 48 -20.44 -6.71 -0.11
C TRP A 48 -20.76 -5.46 0.73
N LYS A 49 -21.20 -5.64 1.98
CA LYS A 49 -21.28 -4.53 2.93
C LYS A 49 -19.87 -4.28 3.48
N ALA A 50 -19.27 -3.17 3.08
CA ALA A 50 -18.02 -2.69 3.70
C ALA A 50 -18.27 -2.46 5.20
N GLY A 51 -17.43 -3.03 6.06
CA GLY A 51 -17.52 -2.87 7.52
C GLY A 51 -18.12 -4.07 8.28
N THR A 52 -18.62 -5.10 7.59
CA THR A 52 -18.97 -6.39 8.20
C THR A 52 -17.91 -7.42 7.84
N MET A 53 -16.76 -7.36 8.51
CA MET A 53 -15.78 -8.45 8.49
C MET A 53 -15.85 -9.15 9.84
N GLU A 54 -16.09 -10.45 9.82
CA GLU A 54 -16.16 -11.26 11.03
C GLU A 54 -14.85 -12.03 11.16
N GLU A 55 -14.28 -12.11 12.36
CA GLU A 55 -13.10 -12.94 12.61
C GLU A 55 -13.46 -14.41 12.34
N GLU A 56 -12.64 -15.13 11.56
CA GLU A 56 -12.85 -16.56 11.43
C GLU A 56 -12.59 -17.24 12.77
N GLU A 57 -13.54 -18.04 13.27
CA GLU A 57 -13.27 -18.91 14.42
C GLU A 57 -12.03 -19.77 14.16
N ASP A 58 -11.07 -19.67 15.08
CA ASP A 58 -9.87 -20.49 15.05
C ASP A 58 -10.24 -21.92 15.45
N THR A 59 -10.41 -22.77 14.44
CA THR A 59 -10.80 -24.18 14.61
C THR A 59 -9.59 -25.08 14.88
N GLN A 60 -8.38 -24.55 15.00
CA GLN A 60 -7.17 -25.36 15.18
C GLN A 60 -6.89 -25.66 16.65
N ALA A 61 -6.59 -26.93 16.94
CA ALA A 61 -6.19 -27.38 18.26
C ALA A 61 -4.82 -26.82 18.66
N GLU A 62 -4.74 -26.27 19.87
CA GLU A 62 -3.51 -25.86 20.58
C GLU A 62 -2.41 -26.97 20.49
N PRO A 63 -1.12 -26.62 20.32
CA PRO A 63 -0.50 -25.41 20.84
C PRO A 63 0.11 -24.52 19.75
N ARG A 64 -0.50 -23.35 19.51
CA ARG A 64 0.14 -22.22 18.82
C ARG A 64 -0.05 -20.97 19.66
N ASN A 65 0.50 -21.01 20.88
CA ASN A 65 0.41 -20.00 21.94
C ASN A 65 0.79 -18.54 21.58
N ARG A 66 1.11 -18.20 20.33
CA ARG A 66 1.42 -16.81 19.94
C ARG A 66 0.96 -16.47 18.53
N ARG A 67 -0.07 -15.62 18.49
CA ARG A 67 -0.55 -14.93 17.30
C ARG A 67 0.56 -14.13 16.64
N VAL A 68 0.63 -14.19 15.32
CA VAL A 68 1.49 -13.34 14.49
C VAL A 68 0.69 -12.14 14.01
N VAL A 69 1.22 -10.95 14.24
CA VAL A 69 0.68 -9.69 13.70
C VAL A 69 1.63 -9.23 12.62
N VAL A 70 1.10 -8.98 11.42
CA VAL A 70 1.92 -8.51 10.30
C VAL A 70 1.75 -7.00 10.15
N TRP A 71 2.89 -6.34 10.01
CA TRP A 71 3.01 -4.93 9.66
C TRP A 71 3.57 -4.84 8.24
N PHE A 72 2.82 -4.22 7.34
CA PHE A 72 3.26 -3.91 5.99
C PHE A 72 3.88 -2.51 5.98
N HIS A 73 4.99 -2.35 5.27
CA HIS A 73 5.63 -1.08 5.04
C HIS A 73 5.57 -0.74 3.56
N ASP A 74 5.31 0.52 3.25
CA ASP A 74 5.43 1.04 1.89
C ASP A 74 5.82 2.50 1.89
N GLU A 75 6.34 2.96 0.75
CA GLU A 75 6.77 4.33 0.52
C GLU A 75 6.01 4.91 -0.66
N SER A 76 5.45 6.11 -0.51
CA SER A 76 4.75 6.82 -1.57
C SER A 76 5.32 8.21 -1.75
N MET A 77 5.57 8.60 -3.00
CA MET A 77 6.01 9.95 -3.35
C MET A 77 4.88 10.72 -4.04
N PHE A 78 4.64 11.93 -3.56
CA PHE A 78 3.62 12.85 -4.05
C PHE A 78 4.29 14.11 -4.58
N TYR A 79 3.85 14.59 -5.75
CA TYR A 79 4.34 15.85 -6.30
C TYR A 79 3.24 16.91 -6.32
N ALA A 80 3.60 18.16 -6.02
CA ALA A 80 2.66 19.28 -5.93
C ALA A 80 1.84 19.48 -7.23
N ASN A 81 2.45 19.22 -8.38
CA ASN A 81 1.85 19.41 -9.70
C ASN A 81 1.45 18.11 -10.40
N ASP A 82 1.43 16.95 -9.72
CA ASP A 82 0.96 15.65 -10.28
C ASP A 82 -0.58 15.58 -10.48
N ARG A 83 -1.19 16.71 -10.82
CA ARG A 83 -2.64 16.81 -11.04
C ARG A 83 -2.95 16.66 -12.52
N ARG A 84 -3.65 15.57 -12.87
CA ARG A 84 -4.37 15.46 -14.14
C ARG A 84 -5.61 16.35 -14.10
N LYS A 85 -5.51 17.57 -14.62
CA LYS A 85 -6.67 18.47 -14.74
C LYS A 85 -7.46 18.15 -16.01
N LEU A 86 -8.61 17.51 -15.87
CA LEU A 86 -9.62 17.48 -16.91
C LEU A 86 -10.52 18.71 -16.73
N ARG A 87 -10.58 19.60 -17.72
CA ARG A 87 -11.47 20.77 -17.68
C ARG A 87 -12.08 21.03 -19.06
N TRP A 88 -13.32 21.46 -19.06
CA TRP A 88 -13.96 22.03 -20.25
C TRP A 88 -13.44 23.45 -20.43
N VAL A 89 -12.94 23.76 -21.63
CA VAL A 89 -12.46 25.10 -21.99
C VAL A 89 -13.38 25.72 -23.02
N HIS A 90 -13.67 27.00 -22.88
CA HIS A 90 -14.46 27.72 -23.87
C HIS A 90 -13.62 27.92 -25.14
N LYS A 91 -14.26 27.97 -26.32
CA LYS A 91 -13.57 28.05 -27.63
C LYS A 91 -12.62 29.25 -27.76
N GLY A 92 -12.90 30.34 -27.03
CA GLY A 92 -12.09 31.56 -27.04
C GLY A 92 -11.07 31.68 -25.89
N GLU A 93 -10.90 30.64 -25.06
CA GLU A 93 -9.98 30.70 -23.92
C GLU A 93 -8.53 30.48 -24.37
N ASN A 94 -7.65 31.41 -23.99
CA ASN A 94 -6.22 31.30 -24.26
C ASN A 94 -5.55 30.29 -23.33
N ALA A 95 -4.56 29.56 -23.85
CA ALA A 95 -3.78 28.62 -23.07
C ALA A 95 -2.95 29.37 -22.01
N VAL A 96 -3.29 29.20 -20.73
CA VAL A 96 -2.48 29.73 -19.62
C VAL A 96 -1.28 28.81 -19.40
N PRO A 97 -0.03 29.31 -19.51
CA PRO A 97 1.17 28.53 -19.23
C PRO A 97 1.17 28.00 -17.80
N ARG A 98 1.65 26.77 -17.61
CA ARG A 98 1.83 26.17 -16.28
C ARG A 98 3.29 26.18 -15.88
N PRO A 99 3.59 26.18 -14.56
CA PRO A 99 4.94 25.93 -14.08
C PRO A 99 5.49 24.65 -14.72
N LYS A 100 6.73 24.71 -15.21
CA LYS A 100 7.41 23.56 -15.78
C LYS A 100 7.87 22.66 -14.65
N GLY A 101 7.55 21.37 -14.73
CA GLY A 101 7.97 20.34 -13.76
C GLY A 101 6.90 19.98 -12.72
N GLU A 102 7.20 18.95 -11.95
CA GLU A 102 6.27 18.30 -11.00
C GLU A 102 6.12 19.08 -9.69
N GLY A 103 6.92 20.13 -9.48
CA GLY A 103 6.90 20.96 -8.27
C GLY A 103 7.58 20.28 -7.09
N ALA A 104 7.33 20.78 -5.87
CA ALA A 104 7.86 20.18 -4.66
C ALA A 104 7.36 18.74 -4.49
N SER A 105 8.21 17.86 -3.98
CA SER A 105 7.89 16.45 -3.75
C SER A 105 7.87 16.12 -2.26
N LEU A 106 6.99 15.19 -1.89
CA LEU A 106 6.78 14.71 -0.53
C LEU A 106 6.81 13.18 -0.57
N MET A 107 7.79 12.58 0.06
CA MET A 107 7.82 11.14 0.28
C MET A 107 7.26 10.84 1.67
N VAL A 108 6.37 9.85 1.74
CA VAL A 108 5.78 9.35 2.98
C VAL A 108 6.08 7.86 3.07
N ALA A 109 6.67 7.44 4.18
CA ALA A 109 6.92 6.04 4.52
C ALA A 109 6.20 5.72 5.83
N ASP A 110 5.47 4.62 5.90
CA ASP A 110 4.68 4.26 7.09
C ASP A 110 4.46 2.75 7.18
N PHE A 111 4.07 2.27 8.35
CA PHE A 111 3.70 0.88 8.60
C PHE A 111 2.21 0.75 8.89
N VAL A 112 1.56 -0.28 8.34
CA VAL A 112 0.14 -0.56 8.55
C VAL A 112 -0.11 -2.04 8.84
N SER A 113 -1.02 -2.32 9.76
CA SER A 113 -1.51 -3.66 10.06
C SER A 113 -3.04 -3.70 9.92
N ALA A 114 -3.57 -4.83 9.45
CA ALA A 114 -5.02 -5.06 9.44
C ALA A 114 -5.61 -5.10 10.85
N ASP A 115 -4.82 -5.50 11.85
CA ASP A 115 -5.27 -5.63 13.24
C ASP A 115 -5.32 -4.28 13.99
N TYR A 116 -4.40 -3.36 13.65
CA TYR A 116 -4.14 -2.16 14.47
C TYR A 116 -4.10 -0.85 13.67
N GLY A 117 -4.28 -0.89 12.35
CA GLY A 117 -4.15 0.28 11.49
C GLY A 117 -2.69 0.75 11.40
N TRP A 118 -2.48 2.06 11.39
CA TRP A 118 -1.13 2.66 11.30
C TRP A 118 -0.31 2.40 12.57
N LEU A 119 1.00 2.18 12.41
CA LEU A 119 1.89 1.87 13.52
C LEU A 119 2.11 3.10 14.41
N ARG A 120 1.56 3.02 15.63
CA ARG A 120 1.58 4.08 16.63
C ARG A 120 1.77 3.51 18.02
N THR A 121 2.27 4.33 18.95
CA THR A 121 2.27 3.96 20.36
C THR A 121 0.85 3.81 20.90
N PRO A 122 0.62 2.99 21.95
CA PRO A 122 -0.71 2.79 22.51
C PRO A 122 -1.42 4.08 22.96
N ASP A 123 -0.65 5.06 23.44
CA ASP A 123 -1.10 6.40 23.84
C ASP A 123 -1.19 7.40 22.66
N ARG A 124 -0.80 6.98 21.45
CA ARG A 124 -0.84 7.74 20.20
C ARG A 124 0.01 9.02 20.20
N THR A 125 1.03 9.08 21.05
CA THR A 125 1.96 10.22 21.09
C THR A 125 3.04 10.12 20.02
N GLU A 126 3.40 8.89 19.61
CA GLU A 126 4.41 8.65 18.60
C GLU A 126 3.84 7.80 17.45
N GLU A 127 4.36 8.03 16.25
CA GLU A 127 4.04 7.26 15.04
C GLU A 127 5.31 6.89 14.28
N ALA A 128 5.27 5.77 13.56
CA ALA A 128 6.40 5.31 12.75
C ALA A 128 6.54 6.08 11.42
N ARG A 129 5.55 6.92 11.09
CA ARG A 129 5.51 7.67 9.84
C ARG A 129 6.71 8.59 9.68
N ILE A 130 7.39 8.45 8.55
CA ILE A 130 8.44 9.37 8.12
C ILE A 130 7.92 10.21 6.96
N ILE A 131 8.08 11.53 7.07
CA ILE A 131 7.79 12.48 6.01
C ILE A 131 9.11 13.08 5.55
N PHE A 132 9.50 12.78 4.33
CA PHE A 132 10.69 13.31 3.70
C PHE A 132 10.32 14.32 2.62
N LYS A 133 10.82 15.55 2.75
CA LYS A 133 10.67 16.60 1.72
C LYS A 133 11.86 16.48 0.77
N ALA A 134 11.63 15.85 -0.37
CA ALA A 134 12.65 15.71 -1.40
C ALA A 134 12.71 17.01 -2.24
N GLY A 135 13.83 17.73 -2.14
CA GLY A 135 14.14 18.95 -2.88
C GLY A 135 14.32 20.18 -1.99
N ILE A 136 15.54 20.75 -2.02
CA ILE A 136 15.79 22.15 -1.63
C ILE A 136 15.31 23.00 -2.81
N ASN A 137 14.46 24.00 -2.54
CA ASN A 137 14.44 25.20 -3.37
C ASN A 137 15.53 26.14 -2.84
#